data_AF-A0A1D6EFX4-F1
#
_entry.id   AF-A0A1D6EFX4-F1
#
_cell.length_a   1.000
_cell.length_b   1.000
_cell.length_c   1.000
_cell.angle_alpha   90.00
_cell.angle_beta   90.00
_cell.angle_gamma   90.00
#
_symmetry.space_group_name_H-M   'P 1'
#
loop_
_entity.id
_entity.type
_entity.pdbx_description
1 polymer ?
#
loop_
_entity_poly.entity_id
_entity_poly.type
_entity_poly.pdbx_seq_one_letter_code
_entity_poly.pdbx_strand_id
1 'polypeptide(L)'
;MKRNPCITSSRRKCRKAHFTRPRPPSAAFSCPPGCRRSSIPIRKDDEVQVVRGTYKGREGKVVQVYRRRWVIHVERITREKVNDSVPG
;
A
#
# COMPACT_ATOMS: atom_id res chain seq x y z
N MET A 1 22.50 10.83 16.43
CA MET A 1 21.28 11.53 16.89
C MET A 1 20.74 12.43 15.80
N LYS A 2 19.43 12.69 15.79
CA LYS A 2 18.81 13.61 14.82
C LYS A 2 19.15 15.06 15.19
N ARG A 3 19.57 15.86 14.20
CA ARG A 3 20.11 17.22 14.38
C ARG A 3 19.06 18.33 14.40
N ASN A 4 17.94 18.14 13.69
CA ASN A 4 16.89 19.15 13.58
C ASN A 4 15.95 19.11 14.81
N PRO A 5 15.82 20.18 15.60
CA PRO A 5 14.98 20.21 16.80
C PRO A 5 13.47 20.19 16.51
N CYS A 6 13.03 20.62 15.31
CA CYS A 6 11.60 20.72 14.96
C CYS A 6 10.96 19.37 14.65
N ILE A 7 11.75 18.37 14.26
CA ILE A 7 11.25 17.01 14.06
C ILE A 7 11.08 16.40 15.45
N THR A 8 10.04 15.62 15.74
CA THR A 8 9.93 14.92 17.04
C THR A 8 10.35 13.45 16.90
N SER A 9 11.04 12.88 17.89
CA SER A 9 11.34 11.44 18.00
C SER A 9 10.38 10.68 18.91
N SER A 10 9.47 11.39 19.60
CA SER A 10 8.47 10.77 20.48
C SER A 10 7.55 9.82 19.72
N ARG A 11 7.52 8.56 20.16
CA ARG A 11 6.68 7.49 19.60
C ARG A 11 5.22 7.88 19.48
N ARG A 12 4.66 8.61 20.46
CA ARG A 12 3.26 9.03 20.49
C ARG A 12 2.93 9.99 19.34
N LYS A 13 3.79 11.00 19.11
CA LYS A 13 3.59 11.99 18.05
C LYS A 13 3.72 11.33 16.66
N CYS A 14 4.70 10.46 16.47
CA CYS A 14 4.89 9.72 15.21
C CYS A 14 3.71 8.80 14.88
N ARG A 15 3.20 8.06 15.88
CA ARG A 15 2.02 7.19 15.70
C ARG A 15 0.78 8.01 15.32
N LYS A 16 0.51 9.12 16.02
CA LYS A 16 -0.63 10.01 15.70
C LYS A 16 -0.51 10.49 14.25
N ALA A 17 0.63 11.04 13.87
CA ALA A 17 0.87 11.53 12.51
C ALA A 17 0.67 10.44 11.42
N HIS A 18 1.03 9.19 11.69
CA HIS A 18 0.83 8.08 10.74
C HIS A 18 -0.65 7.74 10.54
N PHE A 19 -1.42 7.58 11.62
CA PHE A 19 -2.80 7.10 11.54
C PHE A 19 -3.82 8.21 11.24
N THR A 20 -3.54 9.45 11.64
CA THR A 20 -4.47 10.58 11.46
C THR A 20 -4.13 11.46 10.25
N ARG A 21 -3.17 11.07 9.40
CA ARG A 21 -2.77 11.87 8.24
C ARG A 21 -3.98 12.09 7.31
N PRO A 22 -4.33 13.34 6.97
CA PRO A 22 -5.30 13.59 5.91
C PRO A 22 -4.77 12.97 4.61
N ARG A 23 -5.65 12.29 3.87
CA ARG A 23 -5.26 11.55 2.67
C ARG A 23 -5.28 12.54 1.51
N PRO A 24 -4.12 12.94 0.98
CA PRO A 24 -4.14 13.80 -0.19
C PRO A 24 -4.83 13.05 -1.34
N PRO A 25 -5.65 13.73 -2.17
CA PRO A 25 -6.00 13.21 -3.48
C PRO A 25 -4.69 12.87 -4.20
N SER A 26 -4.70 11.78 -4.96
CA SER A 26 -3.56 11.24 -5.71
C SER A 26 -2.55 12.31 -6.09
N ALA A 27 -1.38 12.28 -5.43
CA ALA A 27 -0.27 13.19 -5.72
C ALA A 27 -0.07 13.27 -7.24
N ALA A 28 -0.05 14.50 -7.74
CA ALA A 28 0.10 14.84 -9.14
C ALA A 28 1.22 13.98 -9.77
N PHE A 29 0.84 13.33 -10.87
CA PHE A 29 1.62 12.36 -11.58
C PHE A 29 2.65 13.07 -12.45
N SER A 30 3.94 12.87 -12.18
CA SER A 30 4.95 12.84 -13.26
C SER A 30 6.24 12.24 -12.72
N CYS A 31 6.30 10.92 -12.63
CA CYS A 31 7.57 10.25 -12.77
C CYS A 31 7.45 9.27 -13.93
N PRO A 32 8.04 9.57 -15.10
CA PRO A 32 8.09 8.63 -16.21
C PRO A 32 8.84 7.35 -15.82
N PRO A 33 8.53 6.20 -16.46
CA PRO A 33 9.27 4.96 -16.27
C PRO A 33 10.72 5.18 -16.73
N GLY A 34 11.65 5.32 -15.78
CA GLY A 34 13.01 5.80 -16.01
C GLY A 34 13.53 6.71 -14.88
N CYS A 35 12.61 7.19 -14.03
CA CYS A 35 12.99 7.81 -12.77
C CYS A 35 13.81 6.87 -11.87
N ARG A 36 15.04 7.27 -11.54
CA ARG A 36 15.85 6.67 -10.45
C ARG A 36 15.24 6.96 -9.07
N ARG A 37 14.01 6.52 -8.83
CA ARG A 37 13.39 6.53 -7.51
C ARG A 37 13.23 5.09 -7.03
N SER A 38 13.85 4.78 -5.90
CA SER A 38 13.78 3.45 -5.27
C SER A 38 12.37 3.09 -4.79
N SER A 39 11.43 4.04 -4.77
CA SER A 39 10.03 3.78 -4.41
C SER A 39 9.07 4.68 -5.19
N ILE A 40 8.01 4.06 -5.69
CA ILE A 40 6.92 4.69 -6.44
C ILE A 40 5.61 4.38 -5.68
N PRO A 41 4.68 5.34 -5.55
CA PRO A 41 3.39 5.07 -4.92
C PRO A 41 2.55 4.10 -5.77
N ILE A 42 2.03 3.05 -5.14
CA ILE A 42 1.21 2.01 -5.79
C ILE A 42 -0.14 2.58 -6.22
N ARG A 43 -0.58 2.20 -7.43
CA ARG A 43 -1.84 2.60 -8.08
C ARG A 43 -2.64 1.37 -8.48
N LYS A 44 -3.87 1.63 -8.96
CA LYS A 44 -4.66 0.60 -9.64
C LYS A 44 -3.95 0.26 -10.95
N ASP A 45 -4.08 -1.00 -11.39
CA ASP A 45 -3.54 -1.53 -12.63
C ASP A 45 -2.00 -1.69 -12.68
N ASP A 46 -1.30 -1.42 -11.58
CA ASP A 46 0.14 -1.74 -11.44
C ASP A 46 0.35 -3.25 -11.31
N GLU A 47 1.39 -3.77 -11.96
CA GLU A 47 1.86 -5.15 -11.80
C GLU A 47 2.82 -5.24 -10.60
N VAL A 48 2.53 -6.15 -9.66
CA VAL A 48 3.30 -6.30 -8.42
C VAL A 48 3.64 -7.76 -8.14
N GLN A 49 4.81 -7.97 -7.54
CA GLN A 49 5.27 -9.27 -7.05
C GLN A 49 5.30 -9.27 -5.51
N VAL A 50 4.76 -10.32 -4.90
CA VAL A 50 4.75 -10.47 -3.43
C VAL A 50 6.08 -11.04 -2.96
N VAL A 51 6.85 -10.26 -2.18
CA VAL A 51 8.19 -10.67 -1.69
C VAL A 51 8.13 -11.46 -0.38
N ARG A 52 7.08 -11.29 0.43
CA ARG A 52 6.97 -11.86 1.78
C ARG A 52 5.55 -12.31 2.12
N GLY A 53 5.42 -13.22 3.09
CA GLY A 53 4.14 -13.77 3.56
C GLY A 53 3.72 -15.03 2.80
N THR A 54 2.47 -15.47 3.01
CA THR A 54 1.93 -16.74 2.48
C THR A 54 1.93 -16.81 0.95
N TYR A 55 1.76 -15.68 0.26
CA TYR A 55 1.67 -15.60 -1.19
C TYR A 55 2.98 -15.18 -1.86
N LYS A 56 4.13 -15.41 -1.20
CA LYS A 56 5.45 -15.07 -1.74
C LYS A 56 5.68 -15.68 -3.12
N GLY A 57 6.28 -14.90 -4.03
CA GLY A 57 6.60 -15.30 -5.40
C GLY A 57 5.43 -15.21 -6.37
N ARG A 58 4.22 -14.87 -5.91
CA ARG A 58 3.08 -14.62 -6.79
C ARG A 58 3.12 -13.20 -7.34
N GLU A 59 2.77 -13.10 -8.61
CA GLU A 59 2.64 -11.85 -9.36
C GLU A 59 1.16 -11.62 -9.70
N GLY A 60 0.77 -10.35 -9.76
CA GLY A 60 -0.59 -9.99 -10.15
C GLY A 60 -0.78 -8.48 -10.27
N LYS A 61 -1.90 -8.10 -10.88
CA LYS A 61 -2.30 -6.70 -11.02
C LYS A 61 -3.02 -6.20 -9.78
N VAL A 62 -2.82 -4.92 -9.44
CA VAL A 62 -3.53 -4.28 -8.33
C VAL A 62 -4.96 -3.92 -8.76
N VAL A 63 -5.94 -4.63 -8.21
CA VAL A 63 -7.37 -4.39 -8.46
C VAL A 63 -7.84 -3.12 -7.75
N GLN A 64 -7.47 -2.98 -6.48
CA GLN A 64 -7.91 -1.86 -5.65
C GLN A 64 -6.89 -1.51 -4.59
N VAL A 65 -6.65 -0.20 -4.43
CA VAL A 65 -5.82 0.35 -3.35
C VAL A 65 -6.72 0.87 -2.22
N TYR A 66 -6.80 0.12 -1.12
CA TYR A 66 -7.63 0.49 0.02
C TYR A 66 -6.83 1.25 1.09
N ARG A 67 -6.69 2.56 0.86
CA ARG A 67 -5.94 3.48 1.74
C ARG A 67 -6.53 3.62 3.15
N ARG A 68 -7.78 3.19 3.38
CA ARG A 68 -8.40 3.23 4.72
C ARG A 68 -7.85 2.18 5.67
N ARG A 69 -7.63 0.97 5.16
CA ARG A 69 -7.11 -0.16 5.95
C ARG A 69 -5.62 -0.39 5.73
N TRP A 70 -4.96 0.42 4.89
CA TRP A 70 -3.57 0.24 4.49
C TRP A 70 -3.32 -1.10 3.77
N VAL A 71 -4.28 -1.50 2.93
CA VAL A 71 -4.28 -2.79 2.21
C VAL A 71 -4.40 -2.55 0.71
N ILE A 72 -3.77 -3.43 -0.08
CA ILE A 72 -3.96 -3.55 -1.53
C ILE A 72 -4.58 -4.90 -1.85
N HIS A 73 -5.50 -4.92 -2.81
CA HIS A 73 -6.08 -6.13 -3.36
C HIS A 73 -5.36 -6.44 -4.67
N VAL A 74 -4.78 -7.62 -4.76
CA VAL A 74 -4.03 -8.11 -5.92
C VAL A 74 -4.84 -9.22 -6.57
N GLU A 75 -4.92 -9.19 -7.90
CA GLU A 75 -5.59 -10.21 -8.69
C GLU A 75 -5.02 -11.61 -8.38
N ARG A 76 -5.87 -12.63 -8.36
CA ARG A 76 -5.52 -14.04 -8.04
C ARG A 76 -5.04 -14.30 -6.60
N ILE A 77 -5.00 -13.28 -5.74
CA ILE A 77 -4.71 -13.42 -4.30
C ILE A 77 -6.02 -13.29 -3.52
N THR A 78 -6.79 -14.38 -3.51
CA THR A 78 -8.01 -14.53 -2.73
C THR A 78 -7.88 -15.71 -1.76
N ARG A 79 -8.71 -15.69 -0.71
CA ARG A 79 -8.93 -16.83 0.17
C ARG A 79 -10.37 -17.26 -0.03
N GLU A 80 -10.58 -18.54 -0.27
CA GLU A 80 -11.91 -19.12 -0.29
C GLU A 80 -12.51 -19.02 1.11
N LYS A 81 -13.73 -18.51 1.19
CA LYS A 81 -14.51 -18.47 2.43
C LYS A 81 -15.37 -19.72 2.46
N VAL A 82 -15.41 -20.42 3.59
CA VAL A 82 -16.18 -21.67 3.79
C VAL A 82 -17.71 -21.43 3.78
N ASN A 83 -18.17 -20.26 3.37
CA ASN A 83 -19.60 -19.98 3.34
C ASN A 83 -20.17 -20.47 2.01
N ASP A 84 -20.84 -21.62 2.05
CA ASP A 84 -21.74 -22.10 1.01
C ASP A 84 -22.76 -21.00 0.68
N SER A 85 -22.47 -20.21 -0.34
CA SER A 85 -23.43 -19.31 -0.96
C SER A 85 -23.63 -19.80 -2.37
N VAL A 86 -24.39 -20.89 -2.46
CA VAL A 86 -24.94 -21.41 -3.71
C VAL A 86 -25.80 -20.30 -4.32
N PRO A 87 -25.47 -19.73 -5.48
CA PRO A 87 -26.41 -18.93 -6.24
C PRO A 87 -27.35 -19.92 -6.94
N GLY A 88 -28.59 -20.00 -6.47
CA GLY A 88 -29.70 -20.57 -7.24
C GLY A 88 -30.17 -19.62 -8.31
#